data_AF-A0A323TJ06-F1
#
_entry.id   AF-A0A323TJ06-F1
#
_cell.length_a   1.000
_cell.length_b   1.000
_cell.length_c   1.000
_cell.angle_alpha   90.00
_cell.angle_beta   90.00
_cell.angle_gamma   90.00
#
_symmetry.space_group_name_H-M   'P 1'
#
loop_
_entity.id
_entity.type
_entity.pdbx_description
1 polymer ?
#
loop_
_entity_poly.entity_id
_entity_poly.type
_entity_poly.pdbx_seq_one_letter_code
_entity_poly.pdbx_strand_id
1 'polypeptide(L)'
;MLETLVHWGNYIGGVVMLVCLVVMLIINKRMGSDERAKSLSSRTFSVMFFLLGAMIVVAVMFSVDESLTSTGYQNLTLVMFALTFLIGTAYMVVLQFRN
;
A
#
# COMPACT_ATOMS: atom_id res chain seq x y z
N MET A 1 -26.54 5.23 4.78
CA MET A 1 -25.76 4.17 5.48
C MET A 1 -24.52 3.75 4.71
N LEU A 2 -24.60 3.46 3.40
CA LEU A 2 -23.42 3.10 2.59
C LEU A 2 -22.36 4.20 2.56
N GLU A 3 -22.75 5.47 2.37
CA GLU A 3 -21.82 6.63 2.35
C GLU A 3 -21.09 6.82 3.67
N THR A 4 -21.75 6.57 4.81
CA THR A 4 -21.13 6.67 6.13
C THR A 4 -20.07 5.59 6.30
N LEU A 5 -20.39 4.35 5.93
CA LEU A 5 -19.48 3.20 5.97
C LEU A 5 -18.27 3.40 5.04
N VAL A 6 -18.51 4.00 3.87
CA VAL A 6 -17.50 4.41 2.90
C VAL A 6 -16.58 5.49 3.45
N HIS A 7 -17.13 6.49 4.15
CA HIS A 7 -16.32 7.55 4.76
C HIS A 7 -15.39 7.00 5.85
N TRP A 8 -15.90 6.12 6.70
CA TRP A 8 -15.10 5.41 7.70
C TRP A 8 -14.04 4.51 7.06
N GLY A 9 -14.36 3.85 5.94
CA GLY A 9 -13.41 3.04 5.16
C GLY A 9 -12.22 3.85 4.65
N ASN A 10 -12.45 5.09 4.18
CA ASN A 10 -11.37 5.99 3.77
C ASN A 10 -10.47 6.42 4.93
N TYR A 11 -11.06 6.78 6.07
CA TYR A 11 -10.31 7.12 7.26
C TYR A 11 -9.45 5.94 7.75
N ILE A 12 -10.02 4.74 7.79
CA ILE A 12 -9.33 3.52 8.21
C ILE A 12 -8.17 3.21 7.25
N GLY A 13 -8.41 3.22 5.93
CA GLY A 13 -7.36 2.95 4.94
C GLY A 13 -6.23 3.98 5.00
N GLY A 14 -6.55 5.26 5.18
CA GLY A 14 -5.57 6.32 5.40
C GLY A 14 -4.71 6.10 6.66
N VAL A 15 -5.35 5.76 7.78
CA VAL A 15 -4.65 5.45 9.04
C VAL A 15 -3.76 4.21 8.88
N VAL A 16 -4.25 3.17 8.21
CA VAL A 16 -3.46 1.95 7.94
C VAL A 16 -2.20 2.27 7.13
N MET A 17 -2.31 3.09 6.08
CA MET A 17 -1.14 3.52 5.31
C MET A 17 -0.13 4.29 6.17
N LEU A 18 -0.60 5.20 7.03
CA LEU A 18 0.26 5.95 7.95
C LEU A 18 1.00 5.02 8.91
N VAL A 19 0.30 4.02 9.47
CA VAL A 19 0.93 3.01 10.33
C VAL A 19 1.98 2.20 9.56
N CYS A 20 1.66 1.75 8.34
CA CYS A 20 2.60 1.04 7.46
C CYS A 20 3.87 1.88 7.17
N LEU A 21 3.70 3.17 6.87
CA LEU A 21 4.81 4.11 6.66
C LEU A 21 5.68 4.25 7.90
N VAL A 22 5.07 4.40 9.07
CA VAL A 22 5.80 4.50 10.35
C VAL A 22 6.61 3.22 10.61
N VAL A 23 6.02 2.05 10.38
CA VAL A 23 6.72 0.77 10.53
C VAL A 23 7.91 0.67 9.57
N MET A 24 7.71 1.00 8.28
CA MET A 24 8.79 1.01 7.29
C MET A 24 9.92 1.98 7.67
N LEU A 25 9.58 3.17 8.17
CA LEU A 25 10.56 4.14 8.66
C LEU A 25 11.34 3.61 9.86
N ILE A 26 10.67 2.98 10.82
CA ILE A 26 11.33 2.37 11.98
C ILE A 26 12.31 1.28 11.54
N ILE A 27 11.88 0.39 10.64
CA ILE A 27 12.73 -0.70 10.13
C ILE A 27 13.93 -0.13 9.37
N ASN A 28 13.72 0.81 8.46
CA ASN A 28 14.81 1.47 7.71
C ASN A 28 15.78 2.20 8.66
N LYS A 29 15.27 2.87 9.70
CA LYS A 29 16.11 3.55 10.69
C LYS A 29 16.92 2.57 11.54
N ARG A 30 16.36 1.41 11.89
CA ARG A 30 17.06 0.35 12.64
C ARG A 30 18.16 -0.33 11.82
N MET A 31 17.97 -0.49 10.51
CA MET A 31 18.96 -1.13 9.64
C MET A 31 20.16 -0.24 9.26
N GLY A 32 20.10 1.06 9.51
CA GLY A 32 21.20 1.98 9.21
C GLY A 32 21.50 2.11 7.71
N SER A 33 22.68 2.62 7.37
CA SER A 33 23.10 2.81 5.96
C SER A 33 23.74 1.57 5.33
N ASP A 34 23.49 0.39 5.87
CA ASP A 34 24.05 -0.85 5.35
C ASP A 34 23.54 -1.16 3.94
N GLU A 35 24.39 -1.72 3.09
CA GLU A 35 24.01 -2.22 1.75
C GLU A 35 22.85 -3.21 1.83
N ARG A 36 22.73 -3.93 2.95
CA ARG A 36 21.61 -4.83 3.27
C ARG A 36 20.28 -4.08 3.39
N ALA A 37 20.27 -2.93 4.05
CA ALA A 37 19.08 -2.08 4.20
C ALA A 37 18.60 -1.57 2.83
N LYS A 38 19.54 -1.12 1.99
CA LYS A 38 19.26 -0.69 0.62
C LYS A 38 18.70 -1.81 -0.24
N SER A 39 19.28 -3.00 -0.16
CA SER A 39 18.81 -4.21 -0.85
C SER A 39 17.38 -4.59 -0.41
N LEU A 40 17.12 -4.60 0.90
CA LEU A 40 15.80 -4.94 1.46
C LEU A 40 14.72 -3.93 1.05
N SER A 41 15.04 -2.65 1.16
CA SER A 41 14.17 -1.55 0.77
C SER A 41 13.86 -1.60 -0.72
N SER A 42 14.89 -1.77 -1.57
CA SER A 42 14.73 -1.89 -3.02
C SER A 42 13.81 -3.04 -3.41
N ARG A 43 14.00 -4.24 -2.84
CA ARG A 43 13.12 -5.40 -3.07
C ARG A 43 11.69 -5.13 -2.65
N THR A 44 11.50 -4.51 -1.49
CA THR A 44 10.17 -4.17 -0.97
C THR A 44 9.47 -3.17 -1.89
N PHE A 45 10.15 -2.11 -2.32
CA PHE A 45 9.61 -1.13 -3.25
C PHE A 45 9.30 -1.72 -4.63
N SER A 46 10.14 -2.62 -5.15
CA SER A 46 9.84 -3.32 -6.41
C SER A 46 8.56 -4.14 -6.32
N VAL A 47 8.34 -4.85 -5.21
CA VAL A 47 7.10 -5.62 -4.99
C VAL A 47 5.90 -4.69 -4.89
N MET A 48 6.00 -3.60 -4.13
CA MET A 48 4.93 -2.62 -4.01
C MET A 48 4.58 -1.98 -5.36
N PHE A 49 5.59 -1.62 -6.16
CA PHE A 49 5.38 -1.05 -7.49
C PHE A 49 4.69 -2.03 -8.43
N PHE A 50 5.10 -3.31 -8.39
CA PHE A 50 4.46 -4.36 -9.18
C PHE A 50 3.00 -4.60 -8.76
N LEU A 51 2.71 -4.66 -7.46
CA LEU A 51 1.35 -4.82 -6.94
C LEU A 51 0.46 -3.64 -7.33
N LEU A 52 0.96 -2.41 -7.19
CA LEU A 52 0.23 -1.21 -7.58
C LEU A 52 -0.08 -1.22 -9.09
N GLY A 53 0.92 -1.52 -9.91
CA GLY A 53 0.77 -1.63 -11.36
C GLY A 53 -0.25 -2.71 -11.76
N ALA A 54 -0.18 -3.89 -11.15
CA ALA A 54 -1.14 -4.97 -11.39
C ALA A 54 -2.57 -4.55 -11.01
N MET A 55 -2.76 -3.88 -9.88
CA MET A 55 -4.07 -3.37 -9.48
C MET A 55 -4.59 -2.29 -10.44
N ILE A 56 -3.72 -1.39 -10.92
CA ILE A 56 -4.11 -0.36 -11.91
C ILE A 56 -4.58 -1.01 -13.21
N VAL A 57 -3.84 -2.00 -13.72
CA VAL A 57 -4.23 -2.74 -14.93
C VAL A 57 -5.58 -3.43 -14.73
N VAL A 58 -5.79 -4.07 -13.58
CA VAL A 58 -7.08 -4.66 -13.22
C VAL A 58 -8.19 -3.59 -13.22
N ALA A 59 -7.98 -2.45 -12.54
CA ALA A 59 -8.95 -1.37 -12.50
C ALA A 59 -9.32 -0.85 -13.91
N VAL A 60 -8.35 -0.74 -14.81
CA VAL A 60 -8.59 -0.35 -16.22
C VAL A 60 -9.34 -1.45 -16.98
N MET A 61 -8.99 -2.73 -16.82
CA MET A 61 -9.66 -3.84 -17.51
C MET A 61 -11.12 -4.03 -17.09
N PHE A 62 -11.47 -3.70 -15.84
CA PHE A 62 -12.84 -3.79 -15.33
C PHE A 62 -13.69 -2.55 -15.63
N SER A 63 -13.24 -1.65 -16.53
CA SER A 63 -14.02 -0.51 -17.05
C SER A 63 -14.66 0.34 -15.94
N VAL A 64 -13.85 0.76 -14.97
CA VAL A 64 -14.24 1.63 -13.83
C VAL A 64 -14.72 3.03 -14.29
N ASP A 65 -14.91 3.28 -15.59
CA ASP A 65 -15.04 4.61 -16.20
C ASP A 65 -16.46 5.19 -16.28
N GLU A 66 -17.52 4.40 -16.46
CA GLU A 66 -18.84 4.99 -16.81
C GLU A 66 -19.80 5.23 -15.63
N SER A 67 -19.52 4.65 -14.45
CA SER A 67 -20.46 4.68 -13.31
C SER A 67 -19.85 5.09 -11.97
N LEU A 68 -18.54 5.30 -11.88
CA LEU A 68 -17.92 5.72 -10.63
C LEU A 68 -17.91 7.24 -10.48
N THR A 69 -18.52 7.69 -9.37
CA THR A 69 -18.36 9.06 -8.89
C THR A 69 -16.89 9.33 -8.52
N SER A 70 -16.51 10.61 -8.45
CA SER A 70 -15.17 11.02 -8.00
C SER A 70 -14.81 10.42 -6.62
N THR A 71 -15.80 10.30 -5.74
CA THR A 71 -15.67 9.62 -4.44
C THR A 71 -15.39 8.12 -4.60
N GLY A 72 -16.04 7.45 -5.55
CA GLY A 72 -15.77 6.05 -5.87
C GLY A 72 -14.32 5.81 -6.30
N TYR A 73 -13.80 6.67 -7.17
CA TYR A 73 -12.39 6.62 -7.60
C TYR A 73 -11.42 6.82 -6.43
N GLN A 74 -11.70 7.80 -5.57
CA GLN A 74 -10.87 8.05 -4.38
C GLN A 74 -10.82 6.83 -3.45
N ASN A 75 -11.97 6.20 -3.20
CA ASN A 75 -12.04 5.02 -2.34
C ASN A 75 -11.28 3.84 -2.94
N LEU A 76 -11.47 3.59 -4.23
CA LEU A 76 -10.85 2.48 -4.94
C LEU A 76 -9.32 2.65 -4.94
N THR A 77 -8.85 3.87 -5.23
CA THR A 77 -7.43 4.24 -5.16
C THR A 77 -6.88 4.04 -3.75
N LEU A 78 -7.60 4.52 -2.72
CA LEU A 78 -7.16 4.40 -1.34
C LEU A 78 -7.10 2.94 -0.87
N VAL A 79 -8.02 2.09 -1.31
CA VAL A 79 -7.97 0.64 -1.05
C VAL A 79 -6.77 0.00 -1.75
N MET A 80 -6.49 0.34 -3.00
CA MET A 80 -5.33 -0.17 -3.74
C MET A 80 -4.02 0.21 -3.05
N PHE A 81 -3.89 1.46 -2.62
CA PHE A 81 -2.72 1.92 -1.88
C PHE A 81 -2.64 1.25 -0.49
N ALA A 82 -3.73 1.18 0.27
CA ALA A 82 -3.74 0.54 1.58
C ALA A 82 -3.32 -0.93 1.52
N LEU A 83 -3.81 -1.69 0.54
CA LEU A 83 -3.42 -3.08 0.31
C LEU A 83 -1.94 -3.18 -0.11
N THR A 84 -1.48 -2.31 -1.00
CA THR A 84 -0.09 -2.27 -1.45
C THR A 84 0.85 -1.99 -0.27
N PHE A 85 0.52 -1.02 0.59
CA PHE A 85 1.28 -0.70 1.79
C PHE A 85 1.24 -1.82 2.82
N LEU A 86 0.08 -2.44 3.07
CA LEU A 86 -0.03 -3.59 3.97
C LEU A 86 0.85 -4.76 3.53
N ILE A 87 0.73 -5.16 2.26
CA ILE A 87 1.49 -6.28 1.70
C ILE A 87 2.98 -5.93 1.65
N GLY A 88 3.33 -4.70 1.25
CA GLY A 88 4.71 -4.22 1.24
C GLY A 88 5.35 -4.23 2.63
N THR A 89 4.65 -3.71 3.63
CA THR A 89 5.14 -3.70 5.02
C THR A 89 5.25 -5.13 5.57
N ALA A 90 4.26 -5.99 5.34
CA ALA A 90 4.34 -7.39 5.75
C ALA A 90 5.53 -8.11 5.09
N TYR A 91 5.74 -7.91 3.80
CA TYR A 91 6.87 -8.47 3.06
C TYR A 91 8.22 -7.97 3.61
N MET A 92 8.32 -6.67 3.91
CA MET A 92 9.51 -6.07 4.52
C MET A 92 9.83 -6.71 5.88
N VAL A 93 8.81 -6.91 6.73
CA VAL A 93 8.94 -7.56 8.04
C VAL A 93 9.37 -9.01 7.88
N VAL A 94 8.75 -9.78 6.97
CA VAL A 94 9.17 -11.17 6.72
C VAL A 94 10.62 -11.25 6.24
N LEU A 95 11.03 -10.36 5.33
CA LEU A 95 12.42 -10.32 4.86
C LEU A 95 13.39 -9.95 5.98
N GLN A 96 13.00 -9.09 6.93
CA GLN A 96 13.80 -8.76 8.09
C GLN A 96 14.01 -9.95 9.03
N PHE A 97 13.01 -10.83 9.19
CA PHE A 97 13.11 -12.01 10.06
C PHE A 97 13.81 -13.22 9.41
N ARG A 98 13.85 -13.28 8.07
CA ARG A 98 14.40 -14.43 7.33
C ARG A 98 15.90 -14.29 7.02
N ASN A 99 16.46 -13.09 7.11
CA ASN A 99 17.87 -12.77 6.87
C ASN A 99 18.60 -12.43 8.16
#